data_AF-A0A8R7V747-F1
#
_entry.id   AF-A0A8R7V747-F1
#
_cell.length_a   1.000
_cell.length_b   1.000
_cell.length_c   1.000
_cell.angle_alpha   90.00
_cell.angle_beta   90.00
_cell.angle_gamma   90.00
#
_symmetry.space_group_name_H-M   'P 1'
#
loop_
_entity.id
_entity.type
_entity.pdbx_description
1 polymer ?
#
loop_
_entity_poly.entity_id
_entity_poly.type
_entity_poly.pdbx_seq_one_letter_code
_entity_poly.pdbx_strand_id
1 'polypeptide(L)'
;MAPRAGGQTYGFPIYCASWLPLAHIIKPSPSADGVVDADASPALPSPPPPPMVALGGGGGEGRSGVPNALVVAALAPAAAAGAPPALSPEPVFRLGTEEQVPYRMAVHPRGDGVLCAFPNGCRLVQWESPEGEGPHSLVLRSDQEALVKLKDVGLQLAVSFSGEGSILATGGEDGHLRVFKWPGMETIIEDPDAKTSVKDLSFR
;
A
#
# COMPACT_ATOMS: atom_id res chain seq x y z
N MET A 1 32.75 3.66 20.07
CA MET A 1 31.71 2.77 19.52
C MET A 1 31.01 3.55 18.43
N ALA A 2 31.18 3.21 17.16
CA ALA A 2 30.51 3.92 16.08
C ALA A 2 28.99 3.74 16.25
N PRO A 3 28.16 4.78 16.05
CA PRO A 3 26.72 4.58 16.00
C PRO A 3 26.45 3.59 14.88
N ARG A 4 25.88 2.43 15.20
CA ARG A 4 25.26 1.58 14.19
C ARG A 4 24.28 2.48 13.46
N ALA A 5 24.42 2.62 12.15
CA ALA A 5 23.43 3.31 11.32
C ALA A 5 22.06 2.71 11.68
N GLY A 6 21.26 3.47 12.41
CA GLY A 6 20.02 2.98 13.01
C GLY A 6 19.02 2.69 11.90
N GLY A 7 18.37 1.53 11.95
CA GLY A 7 17.23 1.25 11.07
C GLY A 7 16.10 2.24 11.35
N GLN A 8 15.39 2.66 10.30
CA GLN A 8 14.22 3.51 10.44
C GLN A 8 13.08 2.72 11.10
N THR A 9 12.38 3.34 12.04
CA THR A 9 11.21 2.77 12.73
C THR A 9 10.01 3.70 12.64
N TYR A 10 8.80 3.12 12.69
CA TYR A 10 7.52 3.85 12.67
C TYR A 10 6.67 3.61 13.93
N GLY A 11 7.29 3.08 14.98
CA GLY A 11 6.64 2.84 16.27
C GLY A 11 5.87 1.52 16.37
N PHE A 12 6.02 0.62 15.40
CA PHE A 12 5.43 -0.73 15.42
C PHE A 12 6.29 -1.72 14.61
N PRO A 13 6.23 -3.04 14.90
CA PRO A 13 6.85 -4.08 14.07
C PRO A 13 6.24 -4.14 12.67
N ILE A 14 7.08 -4.11 11.63
CA ILE A 14 6.64 -4.17 10.24
C ILE A 14 6.60 -5.64 9.80
N TYR A 15 5.45 -6.09 9.28
CA TYR A 15 5.23 -7.46 8.79
C TYR A 15 5.07 -7.55 7.28
N CYS A 16 4.64 -6.46 6.65
CA CYS A 16 4.46 -6.41 5.20
C CYS A 16 4.86 -5.03 4.64
N ALA A 17 5.30 -5.01 3.38
CA ALA A 17 5.76 -3.81 2.69
C ALA A 17 5.54 -3.93 1.17
N SER A 18 5.26 -2.81 0.50
CA SER A 18 5.11 -2.77 -0.96
C SER A 18 5.33 -1.36 -1.52
N TRP A 19 5.92 -1.26 -2.72
CA TRP A 19 6.16 0.02 -3.39
C TRP A 19 4.89 0.58 -4.03
N LEU A 20 4.76 1.91 -4.02
CA LEU A 20 3.61 2.59 -4.62
C LEU A 20 3.85 2.89 -6.11
N PRO A 21 2.89 2.62 -7.02
CA PRO A 21 2.93 3.04 -8.41
C PRO A 21 2.54 4.52 -8.53
N LEU A 22 3.40 5.42 -8.05
CA LEU A 22 3.08 6.85 -7.92
C LEU A 22 2.63 7.51 -9.23
N ALA A 23 3.14 7.06 -10.38
CA ALA A 23 2.71 7.57 -11.69
C ALA A 23 1.23 7.29 -12.02
N HIS A 24 0.63 6.28 -11.37
CA HIS A 24 -0.78 5.95 -11.50
C HIS A 24 -1.66 6.55 -10.40
N ILE A 25 -1.06 6.91 -9.25
CA ILE A 25 -1.77 7.48 -8.10
C ILE A 25 -1.80 9.02 -8.18
N ILE A 26 -0.65 9.63 -8.46
CA ILE A 26 -0.48 11.08 -8.52
C ILE A 26 -0.63 11.53 -9.98
N LYS A 27 -1.72 12.23 -10.28
CA LYS A 27 -1.89 12.85 -11.59
C LYS A 27 -0.98 14.08 -11.68
N PRO A 28 -0.21 14.25 -12.77
CA PRO A 28 0.48 15.52 -12.99
C PRO A 28 -0.56 16.64 -13.03
N SER A 29 -0.25 17.77 -12.40
CA SER A 29 -1.02 19.00 -12.59
C SER A 29 -1.16 19.25 -14.10
N PRO A 30 -2.35 19.56 -14.63
CA PRO A 30 -2.44 19.98 -16.02
C PRO A 30 -1.46 21.14 -16.20
N SER A 31 -0.52 21.01 -17.14
CA SER A 31 0.15 22.17 -17.68
C SER A 31 -0.93 23.19 -18.03
N ALA A 32 -0.69 24.46 -17.72
CA ALA A 32 -1.57 25.54 -18.13
C ALA A 32 -1.47 25.71 -19.67
N ASP A 33 -1.86 24.70 -20.43
CA ASP A 33 -2.06 24.77 -21.87
C ASP A 33 -3.42 25.42 -22.09
N GLY A 34 -3.46 26.75 -21.94
CA GLY A 34 -4.70 27.47 -22.13
C GLY A 34 -4.77 28.95 -21.77
N VAL A 35 -3.70 29.66 -21.42
CA VAL A 35 -3.70 31.13 -21.48
C VAL A 35 -2.29 31.61 -21.85
N VAL A 36 -2.14 32.08 -23.08
CA VAL A 36 -0.95 32.81 -23.53
C VAL A 36 -0.96 34.20 -22.91
N ASP A 37 -0.61 34.32 -21.64
CA ASP A 37 -0.16 35.61 -21.10
C ASP A 37 1.29 35.81 -21.53
N ALA A 38 1.51 36.78 -22.41
CA ALA A 38 2.79 37.06 -23.08
C ALA A 38 3.90 37.62 -22.16
N ASP A 39 3.71 37.58 -20.83
CA ASP A 39 4.64 38.16 -19.85
C ASP A 39 4.88 37.26 -18.62
N ALA A 40 4.42 36.01 -18.64
CA ALA A 40 4.70 35.03 -17.58
C ALA A 40 5.89 34.14 -17.97
N SER A 41 6.98 34.22 -17.21
CA SER A 41 8.06 33.23 -17.28
C SER A 41 7.48 31.82 -17.14
N PRO A 42 7.80 30.86 -18.02
CA PRO A 42 7.28 29.50 -17.90
C PRO A 42 7.69 28.92 -16.55
N ALA A 43 6.72 28.63 -15.69
CA ALA A 43 6.97 27.97 -14.42
C ALA A 43 7.61 26.61 -14.71
N LEU A 44 8.79 26.37 -14.12
CA LEU A 44 9.44 25.06 -14.23
C LEU A 44 8.50 23.98 -13.65
N PRO A 45 8.38 22.81 -14.29
CA PRO A 45 7.59 21.72 -13.75
C PRO A 45 8.12 21.31 -12.37
N SER A 46 7.22 21.02 -11.43
CA SER A 46 7.61 20.51 -10.12
C SER A 46 8.38 19.18 -10.27
N PRO A 47 9.39 18.93 -9.42
CA PRO A 47 10.11 17.66 -9.46
C PRO A 47 9.15 16.49 -9.15
N PRO A 48 9.39 15.30 -9.74
CA PRO A 48 8.56 14.14 -9.46
C PRO A 48 8.63 13.79 -7.96
N PRO A 49 7.54 13.26 -7.38
CA PRO A 49 7.55 12.84 -5.99
C PRO A 49 8.59 11.72 -5.78
N PRO A 50 9.27 11.68 -4.62
CA PRO A 50 10.20 10.62 -4.31
C PRO A 50 9.47 9.26 -4.28
N PRO A 51 10.16 8.14 -4.57
CA PRO A 51 9.58 6.81 -4.41
C PRO A 51 9.00 6.63 -3.00
N MET A 52 7.85 5.97 -2.89
CA MET A 52 7.19 5.74 -1.61
C MET A 52 6.91 4.25 -1.41
N VAL A 53 6.97 3.81 -0.15
CA VAL A 53 6.65 2.44 0.27
C VAL A 53 5.51 2.46 1.29
N ALA A 54 4.55 1.55 1.13
CA ALA A 54 3.53 1.23 2.13
C ALA A 54 4.09 0.17 3.08
N LEU A 55 3.89 0.33 4.38
CA LEU A 55 4.40 -0.54 5.43
C LEU A 55 3.27 -0.85 6.40
N GLY A 56 3.04 -2.14 6.67
CA GLY A 56 1.95 -2.61 7.51
C GLY A 56 2.46 -3.53 8.62
N GLY A 57 1.85 -3.43 9.80
CA GLY A 57 2.16 -4.31 10.91
C GLY A 57 1.57 -3.80 12.22
N GLY A 58 2.06 -4.33 13.35
CA GLY A 58 1.48 -3.99 14.64
C GLY A 58 1.84 -4.91 15.80
N GLY A 59 1.33 -4.54 16.97
CA GLY A 59 1.51 -5.27 18.23
C GLY A 59 0.52 -6.41 18.48
N GLY A 60 -0.51 -6.56 17.63
CA GLY A 60 -1.59 -7.52 17.86
C GLY A 60 -2.70 -6.97 18.74
N GLU A 61 -3.62 -7.85 19.12
CA GLU A 61 -4.71 -7.56 20.07
C GLU A 61 -4.22 -7.43 21.52
N GLY A 62 -2.95 -7.78 21.77
CA GLY A 62 -2.33 -7.63 23.08
C GLY A 62 -2.28 -6.16 23.49
N ARG A 63 -2.57 -5.87 24.77
CA ARG A 63 -2.41 -4.54 25.39
C ARG A 63 -0.94 -4.15 25.59
N SER A 64 -0.12 -4.36 24.55
CA SER A 64 1.32 -4.07 24.53
C SER A 64 1.61 -2.57 24.45
N GLY A 65 0.60 -1.75 24.13
CA GLY A 65 0.75 -0.32 23.83
C GLY A 65 1.32 -0.04 22.43
N VAL A 66 1.60 -1.09 21.64
CA VAL A 66 2.10 -0.97 20.27
C VAL A 66 0.91 -0.90 19.30
N PRO A 67 0.75 0.16 18.51
CA PRO A 67 -0.37 0.31 17.60
C PRO A 67 -0.28 -0.65 16.41
N ASN A 68 -1.44 -1.04 15.87
CA ASN A 68 -1.54 -1.66 14.54
C ASN A 68 -1.77 -0.56 13.51
N ALA A 69 -0.96 -0.54 12.46
CA ALA A 69 -0.97 0.56 11.52
C ALA A 69 -0.51 0.17 10.11
N LEU A 70 -0.98 0.97 9.16
CA LEU A 70 -0.43 1.10 7.82
C LEU A 70 0.21 2.49 7.72
N VAL A 71 1.45 2.59 7.28
CA VAL A 71 2.11 3.88 7.01
C VAL A 71 2.65 3.92 5.59
N VAL A 72 2.67 5.12 5.00
CA VAL A 72 3.37 5.38 3.74
C VAL A 72 4.59 6.23 4.05
N ALA A 73 5.76 5.78 3.63
CA ALA A 73 7.02 6.48 3.82
C ALA A 73 7.67 6.81 2.49
N ALA A 74 8.13 8.05 2.34
CA ALA A 74 8.95 8.46 1.20
C ALA A 74 10.39 7.98 1.38
N LEU A 75 11.05 7.62 0.28
CA LEU A 75 12.48 7.40 0.24
C LEU A 75 13.18 8.76 0.16
N ALA A 76 13.82 9.16 1.24
CA ALA A 76 14.61 10.37 1.27
C ALA A 76 15.90 10.17 0.46
N PRO A 77 16.34 11.19 -0.31
CA PRO A 77 17.65 11.15 -0.94
C PRO A 77 18.75 11.06 0.12
N ALA A 78 19.93 10.59 -0.28
CA ALA A 78 21.08 10.48 0.60
C ALA A 78 21.37 11.82 1.30
N ALA A 79 21.31 11.84 2.63
CA ALA A 79 21.50 13.07 3.42
C ALA A 79 22.93 13.65 3.32
N ALA A 80 23.90 12.83 2.91
CA ALA A 80 25.29 13.21 2.67
C ALA A 80 25.86 12.39 1.51
N ALA A 81 26.90 12.92 0.86
CA ALA A 81 27.63 12.21 -0.18
C ALA A 81 28.15 10.86 0.34
N GLY A 82 27.73 9.76 -0.31
CA GLY A 82 28.10 8.40 0.07
C GLY A 82 27.19 7.71 1.10
N ALA A 83 26.16 8.38 1.61
CA ALA A 83 25.13 7.73 2.42
C ALA A 83 24.12 6.97 1.54
N PRO A 84 23.62 5.80 1.96
CA PRO A 84 22.53 5.14 1.24
C PRO A 84 21.23 5.95 1.37
N PRO A 85 20.31 5.85 0.39
CA PRO A 85 18.94 6.32 0.55
C PRO A 85 18.28 5.65 1.78
N ALA A 86 17.45 6.40 2.49
CA ALA A 86 16.76 5.92 3.68
C ALA A 86 15.30 6.35 3.65
N LEU A 87 14.43 5.60 4.32
CA LEU A 87 13.04 6.02 4.46
C LEU A 87 12.96 7.23 5.39
N SER A 88 12.11 8.20 5.03
CA SER A 88 11.84 9.38 5.84
C SER A 88 11.34 8.97 7.23
N PRO A 89 11.83 9.60 8.31
CA PRO A 89 11.34 9.33 9.66
C PRO A 89 9.90 9.77 9.85
N GLU A 90 9.50 10.84 9.17
CA GLU A 90 8.12 11.30 9.14
C GLU A 90 7.39 10.59 7.99
N PRO A 91 6.37 9.76 8.30
CA PRO A 91 5.58 9.11 7.26
C PRO A 91 4.70 10.15 6.58
N VAL A 92 4.53 9.99 5.26
CA VAL A 92 3.59 10.77 4.45
C VAL A 92 2.15 10.56 4.93
N PHE A 93 1.85 9.33 5.34
CA PHE A 93 0.53 8.95 5.84
C PHE A 93 0.62 7.91 6.94
N ARG A 94 -0.33 7.93 7.88
CA ARG A 94 -0.54 6.90 8.88
C ARG A 94 -2.03 6.57 9.04
N LEU A 95 -2.38 5.31 8.81
CA LEU A 95 -3.67 4.73 9.16
C LEU A 95 -3.51 3.88 10.43
N GLY A 96 -4.33 4.11 11.44
CA GLY A 96 -4.54 3.10 12.48
C GLY A 96 -5.46 2.00 11.96
N THR A 97 -5.12 0.74 12.20
CA THR A 97 -5.95 -0.42 11.80
C THR A 97 -6.67 -1.07 13.00
N GLU A 98 -6.88 -0.28 14.06
CA GLU A 98 -7.55 -0.68 15.29
C GLU A 98 -6.89 -1.93 15.90
N GLU A 99 -7.68 -2.95 16.22
CA GLU A 99 -7.20 -4.21 16.81
C GLU A 99 -6.60 -5.16 15.76
N GLN A 100 -6.71 -4.83 14.46
CA GLN A 100 -6.31 -5.73 13.40
C GLN A 100 -4.92 -5.42 12.85
N VAL A 101 -4.06 -6.43 12.85
CA VAL A 101 -2.69 -6.34 12.32
C VAL A 101 -2.68 -6.62 10.82
N PRO A 102 -2.12 -5.72 9.99
CA PRO A 102 -1.79 -6.04 8.59
C PRO A 102 -0.61 -7.03 8.54
N TYR A 103 -0.88 -8.28 8.17
CA TYR A 103 0.15 -9.33 8.07
C TYR A 103 0.71 -9.48 6.65
N ARG A 104 -0.12 -9.21 5.65
CA ARG A 104 0.24 -9.24 4.22
C ARG A 104 -0.37 -8.05 3.51
N MET A 105 0.27 -7.61 2.44
CA MET A 105 -0.29 -6.57 1.58
C MET A 105 0.03 -6.80 0.11
N ALA A 106 -0.79 -6.23 -0.75
CA ALA A 106 -0.51 -6.04 -2.16
C ALA A 106 -1.00 -4.64 -2.58
N VAL A 107 -0.10 -3.85 -3.18
CA VAL A 107 -0.48 -2.58 -3.81
C VAL A 107 -0.95 -2.88 -5.24
N HIS A 108 -2.11 -2.34 -5.61
CA HIS A 108 -2.62 -2.49 -6.97
C HIS A 108 -1.75 -1.72 -7.96
N PRO A 109 -1.30 -2.33 -9.08
CA PRO A 109 -0.31 -1.73 -9.97
C PRO A 109 -0.81 -0.50 -10.74
N ARG A 110 -2.12 -0.27 -10.81
CA ARG A 110 -2.74 0.93 -11.40
C ARG A 110 -3.20 1.95 -10.37
N GLY A 111 -2.82 1.77 -9.10
CA GLY A 111 -3.10 2.76 -8.08
C GLY A 111 -4.54 2.75 -7.58
N ASP A 112 -5.23 1.61 -7.61
CA ASP A 112 -6.58 1.51 -7.02
C ASP A 112 -6.55 1.54 -5.49
N GLY A 113 -5.50 0.98 -4.87
CA GLY A 113 -5.39 0.92 -3.41
C GLY A 113 -4.31 -0.05 -2.93
N VAL A 114 -4.27 -0.22 -1.61
CA VAL A 114 -3.50 -1.24 -0.89
C VAL A 114 -4.48 -2.26 -0.32
N LEU A 115 -4.39 -3.50 -0.76
CA LEU A 115 -5.08 -4.60 -0.11
C LEU A 115 -4.23 -5.06 1.08
N CYS A 116 -4.83 -5.16 2.26
CA CYS A 116 -4.20 -5.70 3.46
C CYS A 116 -4.94 -6.95 3.93
N ALA A 117 -4.19 -8.00 4.26
CA ALA A 117 -4.72 -9.19 4.93
C ALA A 117 -4.56 -9.08 6.44
N PHE A 118 -5.65 -9.33 7.14
CA PHE A 118 -5.83 -9.29 8.58
C PHE A 118 -6.27 -10.68 9.08
N PRO A 119 -6.24 -10.94 10.40
CA PRO A 119 -6.68 -12.22 10.96
C PRO A 119 -8.08 -12.67 10.53
N ASN A 120 -9.02 -11.75 10.29
CA ASN A 120 -10.40 -12.06 9.93
C ASN A 120 -10.75 -11.74 8.47
N GLY A 121 -9.77 -11.69 7.57
CA GLY A 121 -10.01 -11.45 6.15
C GLY A 121 -9.18 -10.31 5.57
N CYS A 122 -9.65 -9.72 4.48
CA CYS A 122 -8.93 -8.63 3.80
C CYS A 122 -9.73 -7.33 3.81
N ARG A 123 -9.03 -6.19 3.79
CA ARG A 123 -9.63 -4.87 3.54
C ARG A 123 -8.84 -4.13 2.48
N LEU A 124 -9.53 -3.34 1.67
CA LEU A 124 -8.90 -2.44 0.71
C LEU A 124 -8.74 -1.06 1.38
N VAL A 125 -7.58 -0.47 1.20
CA VAL A 125 -7.32 0.91 1.59
C VAL A 125 -7.06 1.71 0.32
N GLN A 126 -8.01 2.55 -0.07
CA GLN A 126 -7.98 3.33 -1.32
C GLN A 126 -7.26 4.66 -1.12
N TRP A 127 -6.69 5.17 -2.21
CA TRP A 127 -6.15 6.52 -2.27
C TRP A 127 -7.26 7.51 -2.58
N GLU A 128 -7.38 8.54 -1.76
CA GLU A 128 -8.19 9.72 -2.05
C GLU A 128 -7.25 10.88 -2.34
N SER A 129 -7.49 11.58 -3.44
CA SER A 129 -6.96 12.92 -3.67
C SER A 129 -8.00 13.91 -3.13
N PRO A 130 -7.73 14.61 -2.01
CA PRO A 130 -8.55 15.73 -1.60
C PRO A 130 -8.70 16.73 -2.74
N GLU A 131 -9.93 17.09 -3.10
CA GLU A 131 -10.16 18.20 -4.01
C GLU A 131 -9.59 19.49 -3.39
N GLY A 132 -8.64 20.13 -4.08
CA GLY A 132 -8.12 21.45 -3.70
C GLY A 132 -6.86 21.48 -2.83
N GLU A 133 -6.37 20.34 -2.35
CA GLU A 133 -4.98 20.25 -1.87
C GLU A 133 -4.08 19.89 -3.06
N GLY A 134 -2.84 20.37 -3.06
CA GLY A 134 -1.93 20.22 -4.20
C GLY A 134 -1.74 18.75 -4.64
N PRO A 135 -1.10 18.49 -5.78
CA PRO A 135 -0.98 17.16 -6.42
C PRO A 135 -0.27 16.06 -5.57
N HIS A 136 -0.02 16.31 -4.29
CA HIS A 136 0.72 15.44 -3.37
C HIS A 136 -0.05 15.07 -2.10
N SER A 137 -1.29 15.52 -1.90
CA SER A 137 -2.10 15.08 -0.76
C SER A 137 -2.70 13.70 -1.06
N LEU A 138 -2.11 12.66 -0.45
CA LEU A 138 -2.65 11.30 -0.47
C LEU A 138 -3.36 11.05 0.85
N VAL A 139 -4.67 10.85 0.80
CA VAL A 139 -5.45 10.36 1.94
C VAL A 139 -5.73 8.89 1.71
N LEU A 140 -5.68 8.08 2.77
CA LEU A 140 -6.12 6.68 2.71
C LEU A 140 -7.47 6.52 3.37
N ARG A 141 -8.42 5.90 2.66
CA ARG A 141 -9.71 5.50 3.20
C ARG A 141 -9.87 3.99 3.13
N SER A 142 -10.30 3.40 4.24
CA SER A 142 -10.67 1.99 4.28
C SER A 142 -11.99 1.78 3.55
N ASP A 143 -12.00 0.93 2.54
CA ASP A 143 -13.19 0.44 1.85
C ASP A 143 -13.46 -0.99 2.31
N GLN A 144 -14.44 -1.12 3.22
CA GLN A 144 -14.83 -2.41 3.80
C GLN A 144 -15.74 -3.23 2.87
N GLU A 145 -16.34 -2.60 1.86
CA GLU A 145 -17.31 -3.24 0.97
C GLU A 145 -16.64 -3.76 -0.32
N ALA A 146 -15.50 -3.20 -0.73
CA ALA A 146 -14.77 -3.64 -1.92
C ALA A 146 -14.39 -5.13 -1.91
N LEU A 147 -14.21 -5.73 -0.73
CA LEU A 147 -13.69 -7.10 -0.57
C LEU A 147 -14.67 -8.03 0.17
N VAL A 148 -15.98 -7.90 -0.04
CA VAL A 148 -17.00 -8.74 0.62
C VAL A 148 -16.70 -10.25 0.57
N LYS A 149 -16.17 -10.77 -0.55
CA LYS A 149 -15.82 -12.20 -0.69
C LYS A 149 -14.60 -12.65 0.13
N LEU A 150 -13.85 -11.70 0.69
CA LEU A 150 -12.70 -11.93 1.54
C LEU A 150 -12.94 -11.43 2.97
N LYS A 151 -14.20 -11.19 3.32
CA LYS A 151 -14.61 -10.91 4.70
C LYS A 151 -14.83 -12.21 5.45
N ASP A 152 -14.30 -12.30 6.67
CA ASP A 152 -14.48 -13.45 7.58
C ASP A 152 -13.95 -14.80 7.04
N VAL A 153 -13.07 -14.76 6.02
CA VAL A 153 -12.41 -15.95 5.45
C VAL A 153 -11.11 -16.33 6.19
N GLY A 154 -10.84 -15.70 7.33
CA GLY A 154 -9.59 -15.85 8.07
C GLY A 154 -8.38 -15.21 7.37
N LEU A 155 -7.20 -15.45 7.94
CA LEU A 155 -5.96 -14.83 7.47
C LEU A 155 -5.56 -15.34 6.08
N GLN A 156 -5.40 -14.41 5.14
CA GLN A 156 -4.77 -14.68 3.84
C GLN A 156 -3.25 -14.52 3.98
N LEU A 157 -2.51 -15.63 3.83
CA LEU A 157 -1.04 -15.67 3.94
C LEU A 157 -0.33 -15.23 2.66
N ALA A 158 -1.03 -15.25 1.53
CA ALA A 158 -0.56 -14.77 0.24
C ALA A 158 -1.64 -13.91 -0.43
N VAL A 159 -1.25 -12.76 -0.95
CA VAL A 159 -2.12 -11.85 -1.73
C VAL A 159 -1.29 -11.25 -2.86
N SER A 160 -1.82 -11.23 -4.08
CA SER A 160 -1.10 -10.72 -5.24
C SER A 160 -2.06 -10.19 -6.32
N PHE A 161 -1.69 -9.08 -6.95
CA PHE A 161 -2.35 -8.60 -8.17
C PHE A 161 -1.54 -9.03 -9.40
N SER A 162 -2.23 -9.35 -10.49
CA SER A 162 -1.62 -9.46 -11.84
C SER A 162 -0.91 -8.17 -12.24
N GLY A 163 0.08 -8.24 -13.12
CA GLY A 163 0.84 -7.07 -13.57
C GLY A 163 0.01 -5.98 -14.23
N GLU A 164 -1.05 -6.36 -14.96
CA GLU A 164 -1.99 -5.40 -15.54
C GLU A 164 -3.02 -4.85 -14.52
N GLY A 165 -3.15 -5.49 -13.35
CA GLY A 165 -4.09 -5.12 -12.29
C GLY A 165 -5.52 -5.63 -12.49
N SER A 166 -5.74 -6.59 -13.40
CA SER A 166 -7.09 -7.09 -13.73
C SER A 166 -7.51 -8.31 -12.91
N ILE A 167 -6.57 -8.93 -12.19
CA ILE A 167 -6.79 -10.15 -11.39
C ILE A 167 -6.18 -9.97 -9.99
N LEU A 168 -6.91 -10.45 -8.99
CA LEU A 168 -6.45 -10.64 -7.61
C LEU A 168 -6.41 -12.13 -7.27
N ALA A 169 -5.30 -12.62 -6.72
CA ALA A 169 -5.20 -13.95 -6.14
C ALA A 169 -4.93 -13.88 -4.63
N THR A 170 -5.58 -14.75 -3.86
CA THR A 170 -5.34 -14.91 -2.43
C THR A 170 -5.16 -16.38 -2.05
N GLY A 171 -4.38 -16.62 -1.01
CA GLY A 171 -4.12 -17.92 -0.43
C GLY A 171 -4.20 -17.86 1.08
N GLY A 172 -5.04 -18.71 1.68
CA GLY A 172 -5.34 -18.66 3.11
C GLY A 172 -4.59 -19.66 3.98
N GLU A 173 -4.68 -19.45 5.29
CA GLU A 173 -4.37 -20.46 6.32
C GLU A 173 -5.32 -21.66 6.24
N ASP A 174 -6.51 -21.46 5.69
CA ASP A 174 -7.51 -22.49 5.39
C ASP A 174 -7.07 -23.44 4.26
N GLY A 175 -6.03 -23.08 3.50
CA GLY A 175 -5.58 -23.87 2.36
C GLY A 175 -6.26 -23.53 1.03
N HIS A 176 -7.20 -22.60 1.04
CA HIS A 176 -7.98 -22.24 -0.13
C HIS A 176 -7.20 -21.28 -1.03
N LEU A 177 -7.14 -21.60 -2.32
CA LEU A 177 -6.70 -20.68 -3.37
C LEU A 177 -7.92 -20.00 -3.99
N ARG A 178 -7.94 -18.67 -3.98
CA ARG A 178 -9.02 -17.87 -4.55
C ARG A 178 -8.45 -16.91 -5.58
N VAL A 179 -9.08 -16.82 -6.74
CA VAL A 179 -8.69 -15.90 -7.82
C VAL A 179 -9.93 -15.16 -8.32
N PHE A 180 -9.84 -13.84 -8.41
CA PHE A 180 -10.94 -12.96 -8.76
C PHE A 180 -10.56 -12.04 -9.91
N LYS A 181 -11.52 -11.70 -10.77
CA LYS A 181 -11.42 -10.50 -11.61
C LYS A 181 -11.50 -9.26 -10.72
N TRP A 182 -10.69 -8.27 -11.02
CA TRP A 182 -10.64 -6.99 -10.33
C TRP A 182 -11.17 -5.86 -11.22
N PRO A 183 -11.88 -4.84 -10.69
CA PRO A 183 -12.31 -4.66 -9.30
C PRO A 183 -13.63 -5.36 -8.96
N GLY A 184 -14.30 -5.96 -9.96
CA GLY A 184 -15.65 -6.53 -9.78
C GLY A 184 -15.75 -7.73 -8.84
N MET A 185 -14.62 -8.30 -8.42
CA MET A 185 -14.54 -9.47 -7.53
C MET A 185 -15.32 -10.70 -8.05
N GLU A 186 -15.43 -10.87 -9.36
CA GLU A 186 -15.99 -12.09 -9.99
C GLU A 186 -15.01 -13.26 -9.77
N THR A 187 -15.48 -14.40 -9.27
CA THR A 187 -14.61 -15.56 -8.99
C THR A 187 -14.20 -16.23 -10.30
N ILE A 188 -12.90 -16.41 -10.52
CA ILE A 188 -12.32 -17.16 -11.65
C ILE A 188 -11.94 -18.57 -11.22
N ILE A 189 -11.25 -18.67 -10.07
CA ILE A 189 -10.80 -19.94 -9.48
C ILE A 189 -11.15 -19.90 -8.00
N GLU A 190 -11.72 -20.99 -7.51
CA GLU A 190 -11.86 -21.27 -6.09
C GLU A 190 -11.53 -22.75 -5.89
N ASP A 191 -10.37 -23.01 -5.31
CA ASP A 191 -9.89 -24.35 -4.98
C ASP A 191 -9.76 -24.44 -3.45
N PRO A 192 -10.79 -24.96 -2.75
CA PRO A 192 -10.82 -25.02 -1.29
C PRO A 192 -9.82 -26.02 -0.71
N ASP A 193 -9.39 -27.03 -1.49
CA ASP A 193 -8.55 -28.13 -1.02
C ASP A 193 -7.15 -28.11 -1.65
N ALA A 194 -6.70 -26.94 -2.13
CA ALA A 194 -5.44 -26.81 -2.84
C ALA A 194 -4.25 -27.35 -2.01
N LYS A 195 -4.19 -26.95 -0.73
CA LYS A 195 -3.19 -27.35 0.28
C LYS A 195 -3.76 -27.23 1.70
N THR A 196 -2.95 -27.52 2.71
CA THR A 196 -3.26 -27.21 4.12
C THR A 196 -3.07 -25.73 4.47
N SER A 197 -2.29 -24.99 3.66
CA SER A 197 -2.14 -23.54 3.70
C SER A 197 -1.47 -23.09 2.40
N VAL A 198 -1.80 -21.89 1.92
CA VAL A 198 -1.17 -21.31 0.73
C VAL A 198 -0.36 -20.08 1.15
N LYS A 199 0.96 -20.23 1.22
CA LYS A 199 1.86 -19.27 1.89
C LYS A 199 2.48 -18.20 0.99
N ASP A 200 2.46 -18.43 -0.32
CA ASP A 200 3.01 -17.51 -1.31
C ASP A 200 2.32 -17.72 -2.67
N LEU A 201 2.18 -16.63 -3.43
CA LEU A 201 1.55 -16.59 -4.74
C LEU A 201 2.20 -15.48 -5.57
N SER A 202 2.43 -15.75 -6.85
CA SER A 202 2.90 -14.73 -7.80
C SER A 202 2.28 -14.95 -9.18
N PHE A 203 2.02 -13.84 -9.86
CA PHE A 203 1.77 -13.82 -11.30
C PHE A 203 3.12 -13.74 -12.03
N ARG A 204 3.22 -14.39 -13.19
CA ARG A 204 4.39 -14.33 -14.06
C ARG A 204 4.18 -13.39 -15.23
#